data_AF-A0A9E2G4R8-F1
#
_entry.id   AF-A0A9E2G4R8-F1
#
_cell.length_a   1.000
_cell.length_b   1.000
_cell.length_c   1.000
_cell.angle_alpha   90.00
_cell.angle_beta   90.00
_cell.angle_gamma   90.00
#
_symmetry.space_group_name_H-M   'P 1'
#
loop_
_entity.id
_entity.type
_entity.pdbx_description
1 polymer ?
#
loop_
_entity_poly.entity_id
_entity_poly.type
_entity_poly.pdbx_seq_one_letter_code
_entity_poly.pdbx_strand_id
1 'polypeptide(L)'
;GPSHVLSSNGVMDFYVGLLDAAGDVLFIHGYGGPVYDSTASIARTPDGRVAVTGSFVQTIDIEGTVQVGNTTQANLLFAIFR
;
A
#
# COMPACT_ATOMS: atom_id res chain seq x y z
N GLY A 1 12.56 -17.21 -7.65
CA GLY A 1 11.97 -16.21 -8.54
C GLY A 1 12.83 -14.95 -8.54
N PRO A 2 12.56 -13.98 -9.42
CA PRO A 2 13.22 -12.67 -9.37
C PRO A 2 12.97 -11.99 -8.02
N SER A 3 13.95 -11.24 -7.51
CA SER A 3 13.78 -10.39 -6.34
C SER A 3 13.24 -9.02 -6.76
N HIS A 4 12.18 -8.54 -6.10
CA HIS A 4 11.64 -7.20 -6.30
C HIS A 4 12.12 -6.29 -5.17
N VAL A 5 12.81 -5.21 -5.52
CA VAL A 5 13.29 -4.20 -4.56
C VAL A 5 12.46 -2.94 -4.74
N LEU A 6 11.84 -2.50 -3.66
CA LEU A 6 11.11 -1.24 -3.58
C LEU A 6 11.89 -0.27 -2.69
N SER A 7 11.88 1.01 -3.06
CA SER A 7 12.43 2.07 -2.24
C SER A 7 11.39 2.54 -1.22
N SER A 8 11.85 2.80 0.00
CA SER A 8 11.04 3.48 1.02
C SER A 8 10.96 4.97 0.70
N ASN A 9 9.77 5.55 0.83
CA ASN A 9 9.50 6.98 0.78
C ASN A 9 9.64 7.65 2.16
N GLY A 10 9.69 6.85 3.23
CA GLY A 10 9.78 7.35 4.60
C GLY A 10 10.48 6.39 5.55
N VAL A 11 10.03 6.42 6.81
CA VAL A 11 10.60 5.65 7.92
C VAL A 11 10.09 4.21 7.90
N MET A 12 8.80 4.02 7.66
CA MET A 12 8.17 2.71 7.54
C MET A 12 7.03 2.81 6.54
N ASP A 13 7.11 1.96 5.52
CA ASP A 13 6.17 1.91 4.41
C ASP A 13 5.48 0.55 4.36
N PHE A 14 4.54 0.38 3.43
CA PHE A 14 3.96 -0.90 3.11
C PHE A 14 4.07 -1.23 1.61
N TYR A 15 3.85 -2.50 1.28
CA TYR A 15 3.69 -2.92 -0.10
C TYR A 15 2.45 -3.78 -0.25
N VAL A 16 1.89 -3.80 -1.45
CA VAL A 16 0.77 -4.65 -1.84
C VAL A 16 1.22 -5.44 -3.05
N GLY A 17 1.05 -6.76 -2.98
CA GLY A 17 1.39 -7.65 -4.07
C GLY A 17 0.29 -8.66 -4.33
N LEU A 18 0.16 -9.04 -5.60
CA LEU A 18 -0.73 -10.11 -6.03
C LEU A 18 0.07 -11.15 -6.79
N LEU A 19 -0.14 -12.41 -6.45
CA LEU A 19 0.43 -13.56 -7.12
C LEU A 19 -0.65 -14.32 -7.89
N ASP A 20 -0.27 -15.01 -8.94
CA ASP A 20 -1.13 -16.00 -9.58
C ASP A 20 -1.12 -17.33 -8.82
N ALA A 21 -1.85 -18.33 -9.34
CA ALA A 21 -1.95 -19.65 -8.71
C ALA A 21 -0.65 -20.48 -8.78
N ALA A 22 0.27 -20.15 -9.70
CA ALA A 22 1.59 -20.76 -9.79
C ALA A 22 2.60 -20.10 -8.82
N GLY A 23 2.21 -18.98 -8.21
CA GLY A 23 3.07 -18.17 -7.34
C GLY A 23 3.87 -17.12 -8.10
N ASP A 24 3.58 -16.89 -9.39
CA ASP A 24 4.21 -15.85 -10.19
C ASP A 24 3.62 -14.47 -9.83
N VAL A 25 4.47 -13.45 -9.83
CA VAL A 25 4.09 -12.09 -9.48
C VAL A 25 3.24 -11.48 -10.60
N LEU A 26 2.00 -11.12 -10.29
CA LEU A 26 1.15 -10.30 -11.16
C LEU A 26 1.51 -8.82 -11.00
N PHE A 27 1.59 -8.34 -9.75
CA PHE A 27 2.12 -7.01 -9.44
C PHE A 27 2.69 -6.95 -8.02
N ILE A 28 3.59 -5.98 -7.81
CA ILE A 28 4.07 -5.52 -6.49
C ILE A 28 4.17 -4.00 -6.56
N HIS A 29 3.51 -3.31 -5.62
CA HIS A 29 3.55 -1.85 -5.50
C HIS A 29 3.92 -1.46 -4.06
N GLY A 30 4.84 -0.51 -3.93
CA GLY A 30 5.22 0.10 -2.65
C GLY A 30 4.46 1.41 -2.44
N TYR A 31 4.01 1.63 -1.21
CA TYR A 31 3.28 2.81 -0.81
C TYR A 31 3.75 3.27 0.57
N GLY A 32 3.89 4.58 0.71
CA GLY A 32 4.38 5.20 1.92
C GLY A 32 4.51 6.70 1.72
N GLY A 33 4.37 7.41 2.83
CA GLY A 33 4.60 8.82 2.99
C GLY A 33 5.96 9.09 3.62
N PRO A 34 6.18 10.32 4.12
CA PRO A 34 7.46 10.69 4.71
C PRO A 34 7.78 10.01 6.06
N VAL A 35 6.81 9.34 6.70
CA VAL A 35 6.92 8.91 8.10
C VAL A 35 6.52 7.45 8.29
N TYR A 36 5.50 7.16 9.12
CA TYR A 36 5.07 5.80 9.46
C TYR A 36 3.75 5.50 8.79
N ASP A 37 3.75 4.46 7.98
CA ASP A 37 2.61 3.94 7.27
C ASP A 37 2.49 2.44 7.51
N SER A 38 1.26 1.95 7.64
CA SER A 38 1.01 0.56 7.95
C SER A 38 -0.27 0.06 7.31
N THR A 39 -0.32 -1.25 7.09
CA THR A 39 -1.55 -1.96 6.71
C THR A 39 -2.14 -2.65 7.94
N ALA A 40 -3.46 -2.77 7.96
CA ALA A 40 -4.21 -3.45 9.01
C ALA A 40 -4.91 -4.71 8.48
N SER A 41 -5.48 -4.64 7.27
CA SER A 41 -6.16 -5.77 6.65
C SER A 41 -6.11 -5.68 5.13
N ILE A 42 -6.26 -6.83 4.48
CA ILE A 42 -6.27 -6.98 3.03
C ILE A 42 -7.37 -7.98 2.65
N ALA A 43 -8.09 -7.70 1.56
CA ALA A 43 -9.10 -8.58 1.02
C ALA A 43 -9.14 -8.49 -0.50
N ARG A 44 -9.48 -9.60 -1.16
CA ARG A 44 -9.73 -9.63 -2.60
C ARG A 44 -11.20 -9.32 -2.88
N THR A 45 -11.46 -8.41 -3.80
CA THR A 45 -12.83 -8.08 -4.24
C THR A 45 -13.32 -9.09 -5.29
N PRO A 46 -14.64 -9.23 -5.50
CA PRO A 46 -15.19 -10.15 -6.50
C PRO A 46 -14.74 -9.88 -7.95
N ASP A 47 -14.38 -8.63 -8.26
CA ASP A 47 -13.85 -8.22 -9.56
C ASP A 47 -12.31 -8.34 -9.65
N GLY A 48 -11.66 -8.99 -8.67
CA GLY A 48 -10.25 -9.35 -8.73
C GLY A 48 -9.27 -8.30 -8.21
N ARG A 49 -9.76 -7.14 -7.75
CA ARG A 49 -8.94 -6.08 -7.13
C ARG A 49 -8.57 -6.42 -5.68
N VAL A 50 -7.68 -5.61 -5.10
CA VAL A 50 -7.17 -5.79 -3.73
C VAL A 50 -7.56 -4.59 -2.87
N ALA A 51 -8.46 -4.80 -1.91
CA ALA A 51 -8.83 -3.79 -0.91
C ALA A 51 -7.87 -3.88 0.29
N VAL A 52 -7.38 -2.74 0.76
CA VAL A 52 -6.47 -2.63 1.90
C VAL A 52 -6.98 -1.56 2.85
N THR A 53 -6.94 -1.87 4.14
CA THR A 53 -7.10 -0.88 5.21
C THR A 53 -5.77 -0.68 5.91
N GLY A 54 -5.61 0.47 6.57
CA GLY A 54 -4.37 0.76 7.26
C GLY A 54 -4.35 2.14 7.90
N SER A 55 -3.15 2.67 8.07
CA SER A 55 -2.97 4.04 8.51
C SER A 55 -1.75 4.70 7.88
N PHE A 56 -1.80 6.02 7.78
CA PHE A 56 -0.71 6.85 7.27
C PHE A 56 -0.55 8.14 8.09
N VAL A 57 0.65 8.71 8.08
CA VAL A 57 0.95 9.99 8.74
C VAL A 57 1.37 11.03 7.69
N GLN A 58 0.92 12.27 7.85
CA GLN A 58 1.12 13.37 6.90
C GLN A 58 0.48 13.11 5.53
N THR A 59 1.21 12.58 4.56
CA THR A 59 0.76 12.50 3.17
C THR A 59 1.06 11.14 2.58
N ILE A 60 0.16 10.61 1.77
CA ILE A 60 0.40 9.38 1.01
C ILE A 60 -0.13 9.55 -0.41
N ASP A 61 0.63 9.06 -1.40
CA ASP A 61 0.17 8.97 -2.78
C ASP A 61 -0.29 7.54 -3.07
N ILE A 62 -1.58 7.39 -3.41
CA ILE A 62 -2.17 6.13 -3.83
C ILE A 62 -2.57 6.26 -5.30
N GLU A 63 -1.85 5.56 -6.18
CA GLU A 63 -2.11 5.51 -7.63
C GLU A 63 -2.23 6.90 -8.30
N GLY A 64 -1.41 7.86 -7.89
CA GLY A 64 -1.41 9.24 -8.40
C GLY A 64 -2.39 10.17 -7.69
N THR A 65 -3.07 9.68 -6.65
CA THR A 65 -3.96 10.49 -5.81
C THR A 65 -3.32 10.73 -4.46
N VAL A 66 -2.87 11.97 -4.24
CA VAL A 66 -2.28 12.41 -2.97
C VAL A 66 -3.37 12.65 -1.93
N GLN A 67 -3.30 11.93 -0.81
CA GLN A 67 -4.10 12.14 0.39
C GLN A 67 -3.30 12.94 1.41
N VAL A 68 -3.93 13.94 2.01
CA VAL A 68 -3.33 14.78 3.06
C VAL A 68 -4.07 14.54 4.37
N GLY A 69 -3.33 14.11 5.39
CA GLY A 69 -3.81 13.82 6.73
C GLY A 69 -3.13 14.67 7.80
N ASN A 70 -3.38 14.31 9.05
CA ASN A 70 -2.74 14.91 10.21
C ASN A 70 -1.22 14.66 10.22
N THR A 71 -0.45 15.64 10.69
CA THR A 71 1.01 15.62 10.66
C THR A 71 1.67 14.95 11.87
N THR A 72 0.92 14.71 12.96
CA THR A 72 1.42 14.15 14.22
C THR A 72 0.69 12.88 14.67
N GLN A 73 -0.45 12.56 14.06
CA GLN A 73 -1.26 11.38 14.36
C GLN A 73 -1.54 10.56 13.11
N ALA A 74 -1.77 9.27 13.32
CA ALA A 74 -2.17 8.34 12.28
C ALA A 74 -3.57 8.67 11.75
N ASN A 75 -3.72 8.60 10.42
CA ASN A 75 -4.96 8.78 9.69
C ASN A 75 -5.37 7.42 9.11
N LEU A 76 -6.67 7.16 8.99
CA LEU A 76 -7.14 5.88 8.47
C LEU A 76 -6.99 5.84 6.94
N LEU A 77 -6.48 4.71 6.45
CA LEU A 77 -6.36 4.38 5.02
C LEU A 77 -7.42 3.35 4.65
N PHE A 78 -8.10 3.60 3.52
CA PHE A 78 -8.80 2.57 2.75
C PHE A 78 -8.49 2.80 1.27
N ALA A 79 -7.91 1.79 0.61
CA ALA A 79 -7.52 1.84 -0.79
C ALA A 79 -7.90 0.55 -1.52
N ILE A 80 -8.13 0.64 -2.83
CA ILE A 80 -8.36 -0.51 -3.69
C ILE A 80 -7.37 -0.45 -4.85
N PHE A 81 -6.51 -1.45 -4.94
CA PHE A 81 -5.45 -1.58 -5.95
C PHE A 81 -5.89 -2.48 -7.10
N ARG A 82 -5.45 -2.13 -8.31
CA ARG A 82 -5.73 -2.89 -9.54
C ARG A 82 -4.51 -3.66 -10.03
#